data_AF-A0A7V7X088-F1
#
_entry.id   AF-A0A7V7X088-F1
#
_cell.length_a   1.000
_cell.length_b   1.000
_cell.length_c   1.000
_cell.angle_alpha   90.00
_cell.angle_beta   90.00
_cell.angle_gamma   90.00
#
_symmetry.space_group_name_H-M   'P 1'
#
loop_
_entity.id
_entity.type
_entity.pdbx_description
1 polymer ?
#
loop_
_entity_poly.entity_id
_entity_poly.type
_entity_poly.pdbx_seq_one_letter_code
_entity_poly.pdbx_strand_id
1 'polypeptide(L)'
;MTIDNGFKIDHPDVFVPWDIEEKQLMKLFNGQRLVNVSTGYYTIDSESLNGLKCTIGFHFEPRKSGLLKELEFFRANYTDQVKSYEEFQRHFEQAFGRPTQTSVGTEGFNDHSWVFAKVSIFHFVFDRFGPEEHMRIKRTV
;
A
#
# COMPACT_ATOMS: atom_id res chain seq x y z
N MET A 1 12.72 -7.29 7.48
CA MET A 1 11.25 -7.33 7.62
C MET A 1 10.73 -8.47 6.75
N THR A 2 9.85 -9.33 7.26
CA THR A 2 9.20 -10.37 6.44
C THR A 2 7.79 -9.89 6.08
N ILE A 3 7.65 -9.32 4.88
CA ILE A 3 6.37 -8.81 4.37
C ILE A 3 5.27 -9.87 4.37
N ASP A 4 5.62 -11.16 4.38
CA ASP A 4 4.69 -12.28 4.50
C ASP A 4 3.86 -12.32 5.80
N ASN A 5 4.30 -11.63 6.86
CA ASN A 5 3.61 -11.62 8.15
C ASN A 5 2.76 -10.35 8.37
N GLY A 6 3.07 -9.27 7.66
CA GLY A 6 2.40 -7.99 7.83
C GLY A 6 3.26 -6.84 7.32
N PHE A 7 2.80 -5.62 7.58
CA PHE A 7 3.47 -4.39 7.18
C PHE A 7 3.81 -3.51 8.38
N LYS A 8 5.01 -2.92 8.38
CA LYS A 8 5.46 -1.97 9.39
C LYS A 8 5.32 -0.56 8.84
N ILE A 9 4.59 0.27 9.56
CA ILE A 9 4.50 1.70 9.35
C ILE A 9 5.50 2.35 10.31
N ASP A 10 6.27 3.32 9.83
CA ASP A 10 7.29 4.00 10.63
C ASP A 10 6.63 5.06 11.51
N HIS A 11 5.75 5.88 10.93
CA HIS A 11 4.94 6.85 11.66
C HIS A 11 3.49 6.80 11.15
N PRO A 12 2.52 6.43 12.01
CA PRO A 12 2.72 5.96 13.38
C PRO A 12 3.48 4.64 13.46
N ASP A 13 4.27 4.45 14.53
CA ASP A 13 5.13 3.29 14.73
C ASP A 13 4.32 2.01 15.02
N VAL A 14 3.76 1.39 13.99
CA VAL A 14 2.74 0.33 14.11
C VAL A 14 3.04 -0.81 13.14
N PHE A 15 3.00 -2.04 13.66
CA PHE A 15 3.05 -3.25 12.83
C PHE A 15 1.64 -3.80 12.62
N VAL A 16 1.23 -3.92 11.36
CA VAL A 16 -0.11 -4.37 10.94
C VAL A 16 0.01 -5.79 10.38
N PRO A 17 -0.45 -6.83 11.11
CA PRO A 17 -0.42 -8.20 10.62
C PRO A 17 -1.53 -8.44 9.58
N TRP A 18 -1.29 -9.35 8.64
CA TRP A 18 -2.23 -9.63 7.56
C TRP A 18 -3.52 -10.33 7.99
N ASP A 19 -3.54 -10.98 9.15
CA ASP A 19 -4.71 -11.67 9.71
C ASP A 19 -5.49 -10.79 10.70
N ILE A 20 -5.26 -9.48 10.69
CA ILE A 20 -5.99 -8.54 11.53
C ILE A 20 -7.43 -8.35 11.05
N GLU A 21 -8.37 -8.29 12.00
CA GLU A 21 -9.75 -7.89 11.78
C GLU A 21 -9.93 -6.36 11.87
N GLU A 22 -10.99 -5.81 11.28
CA GLU A 22 -11.30 -4.37 11.32
C GLU A 22 -11.29 -3.80 12.75
N LYS A 23 -11.91 -4.52 13.71
CA LYS A 23 -11.97 -4.09 15.11
C LYS A 23 -10.60 -4.08 15.79
N GLN A 24 -9.73 -5.01 15.40
CA GLN A 24 -8.36 -5.07 15.92
C GLN A 24 -7.51 -3.96 15.30
N LEU A 25 -7.69 -3.65 14.01
CA LEU A 25 -7.04 -2.52 13.36
C LEU A 25 -7.39 -1.21 14.09
N MET A 26 -8.67 -0.95 14.36
CA MET A 26 -9.07 0.26 15.10
C MET A 26 -8.42 0.35 16.49
N LYS A 27 -8.25 -0.78 17.19
CA LYS A 27 -7.56 -0.83 18.48
C LYS A 27 -6.05 -0.61 18.35
N LEU A 28 -5.45 -1.11 17.27
CA LEU A 28 -4.02 -1.00 17.01
C LEU A 28 -3.60 0.47 16.81
N PHE A 29 -4.46 1.27 16.18
CA PHE A 29 -4.27 2.71 15.97
C PHE A 29 -4.96 3.57 17.04
N ASN A 30 -5.35 3.01 18.20
CA ASN A 30 -6.18 3.70 19.19
C ASN A 30 -5.59 5.07 19.61
N GLY A 31 -6.31 6.15 19.29
CA GLY A 31 -5.88 7.54 19.53
C GLY A 31 -5.28 8.25 18.31
N GLN A 32 -5.06 7.55 17.20
CA GLN A 32 -4.55 8.09 15.94
C GLN A 32 -5.68 8.24 14.91
N ARG A 33 -5.51 9.14 13.95
CA ARG A 33 -6.51 9.48 12.92
C ARG A 33 -6.62 8.40 11.83
N LEU A 34 -7.16 7.24 12.19
CA LEU A 34 -7.69 6.29 11.20
C LEU A 34 -9.02 6.84 10.68
N VAL A 35 -9.18 6.96 9.36
CA VAL A 35 -10.40 7.43 8.71
C VAL A 35 -11.15 6.23 8.15
N ASN A 36 -12.42 6.07 8.52
CA ASN A 36 -13.30 5.09 7.89
C ASN A 36 -13.87 5.70 6.59
N VAL A 37 -13.41 5.22 5.43
CA VAL A 37 -13.84 5.74 4.12
C VAL A 37 -15.12 5.04 3.69
N SER A 38 -15.17 3.72 3.83
CA SER A 38 -16.37 2.92 3.58
C SER A 38 -16.26 1.57 4.27
N THR A 39 -17.30 0.76 4.15
CA THR A 39 -17.31 -0.59 4.75
C THR A 39 -16.13 -1.44 4.26
N GLY A 40 -15.27 -1.88 5.19
CA GLY A 40 -14.08 -2.66 4.87
C GLY A 40 -12.93 -1.84 4.27
N TYR A 41 -12.98 -0.51 4.34
CA TYR A 41 -11.93 0.37 3.84
C TYR A 41 -11.63 1.52 4.81
N TYR A 42 -10.40 1.53 5.31
CA TYR A 42 -9.88 2.56 6.22
C TYR A 42 -8.61 3.18 5.65
N THR A 43 -8.32 4.42 6.02
CA THR A 43 -7.09 5.10 5.60
C THR A 43 -6.39 5.78 6.76
N ILE A 44 -5.08 6.01 6.62
CA ILE A 44 -4.28 6.82 7.53
C ILE A 44 -3.15 7.53 6.77
N ASP A 45 -2.88 8.79 7.12
CA ASP A 45 -1.67 9.47 6.67
C ASP A 45 -0.46 8.93 7.45
N SER A 46 0.61 8.64 6.74
CA SER A 46 1.75 7.93 7.32
C SER A 46 3.09 8.34 6.72
N GLU A 47 4.14 7.95 7.44
CA GLU A 47 5.49 7.78 6.92
C GLU A 47 5.84 6.29 6.99
N SER A 48 6.34 5.71 5.91
CA SER A 48 6.74 4.30 5.83
C SER A 48 8.02 4.13 5.01
N LEU A 49 8.61 2.94 5.00
CA LEU A 49 9.75 2.59 4.15
C LEU A 49 10.90 3.62 4.23
N ASN A 50 11.24 4.06 5.44
CA ASN A 50 12.30 5.03 5.73
C ASN A 50 12.07 6.40 5.05
N GLY A 51 10.89 6.99 5.25
CA GLY A 51 10.64 8.39 4.88
C GLY A 51 9.59 8.63 3.80
N LEU A 52 8.99 7.58 3.24
CA LEU A 52 7.92 7.71 2.25
C LEU A 52 6.65 8.24 2.93
N LYS A 53 6.33 9.51 2.64
CA LYS A 53 5.08 10.13 3.09
C LYS A 53 3.96 9.82 2.10
N CYS A 54 2.94 9.14 2.59
CA CYS A 54 1.78 8.73 1.81
C CYS A 54 0.58 8.40 2.71
N THR A 55 -0.60 8.33 2.12
CA THR A 55 -1.77 7.73 2.76
C THR A 55 -1.74 6.23 2.50
N ILE A 56 -1.97 5.43 3.54
CA ILE A 56 -2.14 3.98 3.45
C ILE A 56 -3.61 3.66 3.61
N GLY A 57 -4.14 2.94 2.64
CA GLY A 57 -5.46 2.33 2.63
C GLY A 57 -5.41 0.88 3.07
N PHE A 58 -6.32 0.47 3.97
CA PHE A 58 -6.49 -0.88 4.49
C PHE A 58 -7.78 -1.48 3.93
N HIS A 59 -7.66 -2.49 3.07
CA HIS A 59 -8.81 -3.15 2.43
C HIS A 59 -9.06 -4.54 3.04
N PHE A 60 -10.27 -4.75 3.54
CA PHE A 60 -10.71 -5.98 4.20
C PHE A 60 -11.67 -6.79 3.34
N GLU A 61 -11.45 -8.11 3.29
CA GLU A 61 -12.32 -9.03 2.53
C GLU A 61 -12.68 -10.30 3.31
N PRO A 62 -13.97 -10.73 3.29
CA PRO A 62 -15.13 -9.98 2.77
C PRO A 62 -15.39 -8.70 3.60
N ARG A 63 -15.98 -7.67 2.99
CA ARG A 63 -16.28 -6.41 3.68
C ARG A 63 -17.14 -6.66 4.95
N LYS A 64 -16.84 -5.99 6.08
CA LYS A 64 -17.46 -6.08 7.44
C LYS A 64 -16.93 -7.13 8.40
N SER A 65 -16.50 -8.28 7.89
CA SER A 65 -16.10 -9.42 8.73
C SER A 65 -14.84 -10.12 8.22
N GLY A 66 -14.12 -9.43 7.34
CA GLY A 66 -12.96 -9.94 6.66
C GLY A 66 -11.68 -9.70 7.42
N LEU A 67 -10.62 -10.23 6.84
CA LEU A 67 -9.25 -9.97 7.23
C LEU A 67 -8.64 -8.96 6.27
N LEU A 68 -7.57 -8.30 6.70
CA LEU A 68 -6.78 -7.43 5.83
C LEU A 68 -6.26 -8.24 4.63
N LYS A 69 -6.59 -7.81 3.41
CA LYS A 69 -6.15 -8.45 2.17
C LYS A 69 -5.26 -7.56 1.32
N GLU A 70 -5.40 -6.25 1.43
CA GLU A 70 -4.65 -5.32 0.62
C GLU A 70 -4.30 -4.05 1.39
N LEU A 71 -3.07 -3.60 1.18
CA LEU A 71 -2.61 -2.26 1.49
C LEU A 71 -2.46 -1.48 0.19
N GLU A 72 -3.05 -0.30 0.13
CA GLU A 72 -2.92 0.62 -1.00
C GLU A 72 -2.20 1.87 -0.53
N PHE A 73 -1.18 2.32 -1.28
CA PHE A 73 -0.38 3.48 -0.95
C PHE A 73 -0.63 4.53 -2.01
N PHE A 74 -1.01 5.73 -1.60
CA PHE A 74 -1.40 6.78 -2.53
C PHE A 74 -1.18 8.17 -1.93
N ARG A 75 -1.30 9.18 -2.78
CA ARG A 75 -1.25 10.60 -2.40
C ARG A 75 -2.53 11.29 -2.86
N ALA A 76 -3.01 12.25 -2.09
CA ALA A 76 -4.19 13.01 -2.47
C ALA A 76 -3.92 14.00 -3.62
N ASN A 77 -2.65 14.36 -3.86
CA ASN A 77 -2.27 15.32 -4.89
C ASN A 77 -1.12 14.77 -5.74
N TYR A 78 -1.36 14.67 -7.05
CA TYR A 78 -0.41 14.24 -8.07
C TYR A 78 0.06 15.41 -8.93
N THR A 79 0.44 16.54 -8.31
CA THR A 79 0.90 17.72 -9.07
C THR A 79 2.09 17.37 -9.98
N ASP A 80 2.88 16.37 -9.59
CA ASP A 80 3.96 15.79 -10.39
C ASP A 80 3.91 14.25 -10.25
N GLN A 81 3.17 13.61 -11.15
CA GLN A 81 2.98 12.16 -11.14
C GLN A 81 4.29 11.41 -11.43
N VAL A 82 5.15 11.94 -12.29
CA VAL A 82 6.45 11.32 -12.59
C VAL A 82 7.29 11.26 -11.33
N LYS A 83 7.41 12.39 -10.62
CA LYS A 83 8.14 12.43 -9.36
C LYS A 83 7.52 11.53 -8.29
N SER A 84 6.19 11.47 -8.22
CA SER A 84 5.50 10.57 -7.29
C SER A 84 5.87 9.11 -7.55
N TYR A 85 5.72 8.69 -8.80
CA TYR A 85 6.05 7.35 -9.27
C TYR A 85 7.52 6.98 -8.97
N GLU A 86 8.46 7.84 -9.34
CA GLU A 86 9.88 7.59 -9.08
C GLU A 86 10.20 7.48 -7.58
N GLU A 87 9.55 8.28 -6.75
CA GLU A 87 9.74 8.26 -5.30
C GLU A 87 9.18 6.97 -4.68
N PHE A 88 7.95 6.58 -5.04
CA PHE A 88 7.36 5.31 -4.63
C PHE A 88 8.24 4.14 -5.06
N GLN A 89 8.64 4.11 -6.33
CA GLN A 89 9.51 3.06 -6.87
C GLN A 89 10.82 2.96 -6.08
N ARG A 90 11.49 4.09 -5.86
CA ARG A 90 12.76 4.12 -5.11
C ARG A 90 12.62 3.60 -3.69
N HIS A 91 11.58 4.01 -2.95
CA HIS A 91 11.38 3.55 -1.57
C HIS A 91 11.06 2.05 -1.50
N PHE A 92 10.24 1.53 -2.41
CA PHE A 92 9.94 0.10 -2.46
C PHE A 92 11.15 -0.72 -2.90
N GLU A 93 11.95 -0.26 -3.87
CA GLU A 93 13.19 -0.94 -4.25
C GLU A 93 14.22 -0.96 -3.12
N GLN A 94 14.34 0.12 -2.34
CA GLN A 94 15.22 0.17 -1.18
C GLN A 94 14.77 -0.82 -0.09
N ALA A 95 13.47 -1.01 0.10
CA ALA A 95 12.93 -1.89 1.13
C ALA A 95 12.90 -3.37 0.73
N PHE A 96 12.62 -3.65 -0.55
CA PHE A 96 12.29 -5.00 -1.03
C PHE A 96 13.24 -5.52 -2.10
N GLY A 97 14.22 -4.72 -2.54
CA GLY A 97 15.07 -5.03 -3.68
C GLY A 97 14.40 -4.73 -5.02
N ARG A 98 15.05 -5.11 -6.12
CA ARG A 98 14.49 -4.88 -7.47
C ARG A 98 13.21 -5.67 -7.70
N PRO A 99 12.28 -5.16 -8.55
CA PRO A 99 11.10 -5.91 -8.96
C PRO A 99 11.46 -7.29 -9.51
N THR A 100 10.62 -8.28 -9.21
CA THR A 100 10.71 -9.61 -9.82
C THR A 100 10.37 -9.53 -11.31
N GLN A 101 9.43 -8.67 -11.68
CA GLN A 101 9.02 -8.46 -13.07
C GLN A 101 8.84 -6.97 -13.34
N THR A 102 9.19 -6.57 -14.56
CA THR A 102 8.95 -5.24 -15.11
C THR A 102 8.44 -5.40 -16.53
N SER A 103 7.36 -4.69 -16.87
CA SER A 103 6.84 -4.60 -18.24
C SER A 103 6.59 -3.15 -18.62
N VAL A 104 6.46 -2.89 -19.92
CA VAL A 104 5.99 -1.60 -20.41
C VAL A 104 4.53 -1.45 -19.98
N GLY A 105 4.25 -0.41 -19.19
CA GLY A 105 2.92 -0.08 -18.72
C GLY A 105 2.23 0.90 -19.67
N THR A 106 1.29 1.67 -19.11
CA THR A 106 0.57 2.74 -19.83
C THR A 106 1.04 4.13 -19.39
N GLU A 107 0.62 5.18 -20.09
CA GLU A 107 0.92 6.58 -19.70
C GLU A 107 2.42 6.92 -19.58
N GLY A 108 3.29 6.15 -20.25
CA GLY A 108 4.74 6.35 -20.20
C GLY A 108 5.43 5.78 -18.95
N PHE A 109 4.70 5.02 -18.13
CA PHE A 109 5.23 4.34 -16.96
C PHE A 109 5.45 2.85 -17.22
N ASN A 110 6.33 2.23 -16.43
CA ASN A 110 6.45 0.78 -16.41
C ASN A 110 5.44 0.20 -15.41
N ASP A 111 5.17 -1.09 -15.54
CA ASP A 111 4.50 -1.85 -14.49
C ASP A 111 5.54 -2.71 -13.79
N HIS A 112 5.63 -2.59 -12.47
CA HIS A 112 6.54 -3.37 -11.64
C HIS A 112 5.76 -4.30 -10.71
N SER A 113 6.30 -5.50 -10.49
CA SER A 113 5.80 -6.39 -9.45
C SER A 113 6.90 -7.11 -8.70
N TRP A 114 6.63 -7.36 -7.41
CA TRP A 114 7.42 -8.22 -6.54
C TRP A 114 6.56 -9.39 -6.10
N VAL A 115 7.11 -10.60 -6.13
CA VAL A 115 6.39 -11.81 -5.72
C VAL A 115 7.11 -12.44 -4.53
N PHE A 116 6.38 -12.58 -3.43
CA PHE A 116 6.81 -13.28 -2.22
C PHE A 116 5.95 -14.53 -1.99
N ALA A 117 6.17 -15.24 -0.89
CA ALA A 117 5.47 -16.49 -0.61
C ALA A 117 3.97 -16.30 -0.37
N LYS A 118 3.58 -15.23 0.34
CA LYS A 118 2.18 -14.97 0.74
C LYS A 118 1.62 -13.63 0.26
N VAL A 119 2.46 -12.83 -0.38
CA VAL A 119 2.14 -11.46 -0.78
C VAL A 119 2.76 -11.11 -2.11
N SER A 120 2.10 -10.22 -2.84
CA SER A 120 2.61 -9.60 -4.05
C SER A 120 2.52 -8.08 -3.92
N ILE A 121 3.51 -7.39 -4.47
CA ILE A 121 3.54 -5.93 -4.55
C ILE A 121 3.38 -5.55 -6.02
N PHE A 122 2.60 -4.49 -6.29
CA PHE A 122 2.36 -3.97 -7.63
C PHE A 122 2.55 -2.45 -7.63
N HIS A 123 3.21 -1.95 -8.67
CA HIS A 123 3.33 -0.53 -8.94
C HIS A 123 3.07 -0.27 -10.43
N PHE A 124 2.04 0.50 -10.73
CA PHE A 124 1.64 0.80 -12.10
C PHE A 124 0.85 2.10 -12.15
N VAL A 125 0.76 2.68 -13.34
CA VAL A 125 -0.13 3.80 -13.65
C VAL A 125 -1.09 3.34 -14.74
N PHE A 126 -2.38 3.64 -14.59
CA PHE A 126 -3.34 3.46 -15.67
C PHE A 126 -4.36 4.58 -15.73
N ASP A 127 -4.88 4.86 -16.92
CA ASP A 127 -5.90 5.89 -17.13
C ASP A 127 -7.31 5.28 -17.05
N ARG A 128 -8.12 5.80 -16.13
CA ARG A 128 -9.57 5.56 -16.10
C ARG A 128 -10.39 6.83 -16.32
N PHE A 129 -9.96 7.93 -15.69
CA PHE A 129 -10.56 9.27 -15.77
C PHE A 129 -9.48 10.37 -15.76
N GLY A 130 -8.28 10.01 -16.19
CA GLY A 130 -7.00 10.60 -15.85
C GLY A 130 -6.05 9.51 -15.33
N PRO A 131 -4.73 9.74 -15.40
CA PRO A 131 -3.74 8.76 -14.98
C PRO A 131 -3.75 8.59 -13.45
N GLU A 132 -3.99 7.37 -12.99
CA GLU A 132 -4.04 7.00 -11.56
C GLU A 132 -2.81 6.14 -11.21
N GLU A 133 -2.03 6.59 -10.22
CA GLU A 133 -0.90 5.84 -9.69
C GLU A 133 -1.37 4.83 -8.65
N HIS A 134 -0.97 3.56 -8.80
CA HIS A 134 -1.30 2.50 -7.87
C HIS A 134 -0.05 1.81 -7.36
N MET A 135 0.20 1.96 -6.06
CA MET A 135 1.16 1.16 -5.31
C MET A 135 0.42 0.29 -4.31
N ARG A 136 0.51 -1.03 -4.44
CA ARG A 136 -0.34 -1.98 -3.69
C ARG A 136 0.45 -3.16 -3.18
N ILE A 137 0.12 -3.63 -1.97
CA ILE A 137 0.59 -4.90 -1.42
C ILE A 137 -0.63 -5.76 -1.16
N LYS A 138 -0.71 -6.92 -1.82
CA LYS A 138 -1.85 -7.84 -1.74
C LYS A 138 -1.43 -9.17 -1.14
N ARG A 139 -2.24 -9.70 -0.23
CA ARG A 139 -2.12 -11.06 0.29
C ARG A 139 -2.68 -12.06 -0.72
N THR A 140 -1.87 -13.04 -1.12
CA THR A 140 -2.21 -14.03 -2.17
C THR A 140 -2.78 -15.34 -1.63
N VAL A 141 -2.81 -15.52 -0.30
CA VAL A 141 -3.33 -16.70 0.42
C VAL A 141 -4.43 -16.35 1.41
#